data_AF-A0AAV4E106-F1
#
_entry.id   AF-A0AAV4E106-F1
#
_cell.length_a   1.000
_cell.length_b   1.000
_cell.length_c   1.000
_cell.angle_alpha   90.00
_cell.angle_beta   90.00
_cell.angle_gamma   90.00
#
_symmetry.space_group_name_H-M   'P 1'
#
loop_
_entity.id
_entity.type
_entity.pdbx_description
1 polymer ?
#
loop_
_entity_poly.entity_id
_entity_poly.type
_entity_poly.pdbx_seq_one_letter_code
_entity_poly.pdbx_strand_id
1 'polypeptide(L)'
;MQPRVQPFDVEELEDSEVQSNGNNREGTVISDNLPFVGRNGLLADVWDDTPLDYFSLMVYSGMITSLVEETNRFAEQTLGGKEPSPHSKFRQWIEVTVGEMRAFLGLIVAMGLIVIGNRENIVGCMICTGYHSSLSWQTETY
;
A
#
# COMPACT_ATOMS: atom_id res chain seq x y z
N MET A 1 -41.69 1.27 17.65
CA MET A 1 -40.77 0.49 18.50
C MET A 1 -39.47 0.33 17.74
N GLN A 2 -38.44 1.07 18.13
CA GLN A 2 -37.08 0.91 17.61
C GLN A 2 -36.27 0.19 18.70
N PRO A 3 -35.45 -0.82 18.38
CA PRO A 3 -34.57 -1.41 19.38
C PRO A 3 -33.40 -0.46 19.64
N ARG A 4 -33.25 -0.08 20.90
CA ARG A 4 -32.11 0.66 21.46
C ARG A 4 -30.88 -0.25 21.42
N VAL A 5 -29.93 0.03 20.53
CA VAL A 5 -28.60 -0.59 20.56
C VAL A 5 -27.85 -0.01 21.77
N GLN A 6 -27.39 -0.88 22.66
CA GLN A 6 -26.59 -0.49 23.84
C GLN A 6 -25.20 -0.02 23.38
N PRO A 7 -24.60 1.01 24.00
CA PRO A 7 -23.22 1.36 23.74
C PRO A 7 -22.31 0.17 24.07
N PHE A 8 -21.34 -0.09 23.19
CA PHE A 8 -20.30 -1.09 23.42
C PHE A 8 -19.36 -0.52 24.50
N ASP A 9 -19.29 -1.18 25.66
CA ASP A 9 -18.42 -0.77 26.76
C ASP A 9 -16.96 -0.87 26.31
N VAL A 10 -16.34 0.28 26.08
CA VAL A 10 -14.90 0.41 25.86
C VAL A 10 -14.27 0.32 27.25
N GLU A 11 -13.74 -0.85 27.61
CA GLU A 11 -12.90 -0.95 28.80
C GLU A 11 -11.68 -0.05 28.62
N GLU A 12 -11.62 0.91 29.54
CA GLU A 12 -10.58 1.88 29.80
C GLU A 12 -9.30 1.13 30.19
N LEU A 13 -8.40 0.95 29.23
CA LEU A 13 -7.01 0.60 29.53
C LEU A 13 -6.28 1.90 29.87
N GLU A 14 -5.90 2.00 31.13
CA GLU A 14 -5.24 3.12 31.78
C GLU A 14 -4.05 3.65 30.95
N ASP A 15 -4.16 4.89 30.50
CA ASP A 15 -3.05 5.65 29.93
C ASP A 15 -2.05 5.96 31.04
N SER A 16 -1.03 5.11 31.20
CA SER A 16 0.15 5.49 31.98
C SER A 16 0.93 6.55 31.21
N GLU A 17 0.78 7.81 31.64
CA GLU A 17 1.54 8.97 31.16
C GLU A 17 3.05 8.75 31.31
N VAL A 18 3.75 8.48 30.19
CA VAL A 18 5.20 8.62 30.13
C VAL A 18 5.52 10.06 29.74
N GLN A 19 5.82 10.89 30.74
CA GLN A 19 6.46 12.18 30.52
C GLN A 19 7.87 11.98 29.96
N SER A 20 7.98 11.98 28.63
CA SER A 20 9.26 12.12 27.94
C SER A 20 9.47 13.58 27.60
N ASN A 21 10.30 14.22 28.43
CA ASN A 21 10.82 15.55 28.20
C ASN A 21 11.59 15.59 26.87
N GLY A 22 11.53 16.74 26.19
CA GLY A 22 11.91 16.89 24.79
C GLY A 22 13.26 16.33 24.38
N ASN A 23 13.30 16.04 23.07
CA ASN A 23 14.42 15.64 22.22
C ASN A 23 14.61 14.13 22.17
N ASN A 24 14.20 13.50 21.07
CA ASN A 24 15.05 12.65 20.22
C ASN A 24 14.27 12.20 18.98
N ARG A 25 14.78 12.55 17.80
CA ARG A 25 14.32 12.01 16.52
C ARG A 25 14.79 10.56 16.44
N GLU A 26 13.96 9.62 16.85
CA GLU A 26 14.27 8.20 16.80
C GLU A 26 13.83 7.62 15.45
N GLY A 27 14.57 7.96 14.39
CA GLY A 27 14.70 7.04 13.28
C GLY A 27 15.52 5.87 13.81
N THR A 28 14.91 4.69 13.92
CA THR A 28 15.60 3.48 14.38
C THR A 28 16.85 3.27 13.55
N VAL A 29 18.01 3.55 14.16
CA VAL A 29 19.31 3.14 13.64
C VAL A 29 19.28 1.61 13.66
N ILE A 30 19.07 0.99 12.50
CA ILE A 30 19.33 -0.44 12.35
C ILE A 30 20.82 -0.58 12.67
N SER A 31 21.11 -1.15 13.84
CA SER A 31 22.47 -1.29 14.35
C SER A 31 23.31 -2.07 13.34
N ASP A 32 24.42 -1.46 12.89
CA ASP A 32 25.44 -2.04 12.00
C ASP A 32 26.21 -3.23 12.64
N ASN A 33 25.64 -3.89 13.64
CA ASN A 33 26.20 -5.06 14.29
C ASN A 33 25.11 -6.10 14.54
N LEU A 34 24.73 -6.80 13.46
CA LEU A 34 24.03 -8.07 13.58
C LEU A 34 25.09 -9.17 13.78
N PRO A 35 25.34 -9.65 15.01
CA PRO A 35 26.33 -10.70 15.23
C PRO A 35 25.91 -11.97 14.49
N PHE A 36 26.85 -12.63 13.82
CA PHE A 36 26.58 -13.92 13.22
C PHE A 36 26.27 -14.95 14.32
N VAL A 37 25.00 -15.33 14.44
CA VAL A 37 24.52 -16.27 15.48
C VAL A 37 24.76 -17.74 15.11
N GLY A 38 25.14 -18.03 13.85
CA GLY A 38 25.39 -19.39 13.37
C GLY A 38 24.16 -20.30 13.32
N ARG A 39 22.96 -19.75 13.56
CA ARG A 39 21.68 -20.46 13.46
C ARG A 39 21.13 -20.30 12.05
N ASN A 40 20.82 -21.42 11.41
CA ASN A 40 20.06 -21.46 10.17
C ASN A 40 18.56 -21.38 10.47
N GLY A 41 17.80 -20.69 9.62
CA GLY A 41 16.34 -20.55 9.76
C GLY A 41 15.90 -19.13 10.12
N LEU A 42 14.61 -19.00 10.41
CA LEU A 42 14.00 -17.72 10.76
C LEU A 42 14.45 -17.29 12.17
N LEU A 43 14.88 -16.04 12.31
CA LEU A 43 15.27 -15.45 13.60
C LEU A 43 14.10 -14.77 14.33
N ALA A 44 13.00 -14.53 13.60
CA ALA A 44 11.75 -14.03 14.16
C ALA A 44 10.83 -15.20 14.54
N ASP A 45 10.08 -15.02 15.61
CA ASP A 45 9.06 -15.98 16.02
C ASP A 45 7.76 -15.68 15.24
N VAL A 46 7.07 -16.73 14.79
CA VAL A 46 5.82 -16.64 14.02
C VAL A 46 4.77 -17.49 14.72
N TRP A 47 3.68 -16.88 15.17
CA TRP A 47 2.68 -17.57 16.00
C TRP A 47 1.75 -18.48 15.22
N ASP A 48 1.09 -17.98 14.18
CA ASP A 48 0.01 -18.70 13.49
C ASP A 48 0.49 -19.45 12.22
N ASP A 49 1.78 -19.32 11.88
CA ASP A 49 2.45 -19.95 10.72
C ASP A 49 1.70 -19.72 9.39
N THR A 50 1.02 -18.59 9.25
CA THR A 50 0.27 -18.27 8.03
C THR A 50 1.13 -17.49 7.04
N PRO A 51 0.86 -17.58 5.72
CA PRO A 51 1.57 -16.77 4.72
C PRO A 51 1.52 -15.26 5.00
N LEU A 52 0.46 -14.78 5.66
CA LEU A 52 0.29 -13.38 6.04
C LEU A 52 1.24 -12.97 7.17
N ASP A 53 1.55 -13.86 8.10
CA ASP A 53 2.47 -13.58 9.21
C ASP A 53 3.89 -13.40 8.68
N TYR A 54 4.32 -14.30 7.79
CA TYR A 54 5.60 -14.16 7.10
C TYR A 54 5.67 -12.88 6.27
N PHE A 55 4.57 -12.50 5.60
CA PHE A 55 4.51 -11.23 4.88
C PHE A 55 4.65 -10.04 5.84
N SER A 56 4.04 -10.10 7.02
CA SER A 56 4.05 -9.04 8.02
C SER A 56 5.43 -8.84 8.67
N LEU A 57 6.31 -9.86 8.64
CA LEU A 57 7.73 -9.72 9.03
C LEU A 57 8.51 -8.80 8.08
N MET A 58 8.13 -8.76 6.80
CA MET A 58 8.75 -7.88 5.81
C MET A 58 8.04 -6.53 5.73
N VAL A 59 6.71 -6.54 5.83
CA VAL A 59 5.85 -5.37 5.67
C VAL A 59 5.11 -5.12 6.99
N TYR A 60 5.82 -4.49 7.93
CA TYR A 60 5.24 -4.21 9.25
C TYR A 60 4.21 -3.06 9.20
N SER A 61 3.31 -3.03 10.18
CA SER A 61 2.16 -2.11 10.23
C SER A 61 2.53 -0.62 10.20
N GLY A 62 3.62 -0.23 10.86
CA GLY A 62 4.09 1.15 10.87
C GLY A 62 4.56 1.61 9.49
N MET A 63 5.19 0.73 8.70
CA MET A 63 5.57 1.07 7.32
C MET A 63 4.34 1.36 6.45
N ILE A 64 3.27 0.57 6.60
CA ILE A 64 2.02 0.80 5.87
C ILE A 64 1.41 2.14 6.28
N THR A 65 1.46 2.48 7.57
CA THR A 65 0.98 3.77 8.09
C THR A 65 1.77 4.93 7.49
N SER A 66 3.10 4.85 7.47
CA SER A 66 3.95 5.86 6.83
C SER A 66 3.68 6.01 5.33
N LEU A 67 3.41 4.90 4.61
CA LEU A 67 3.04 4.96 3.19
C LEU A 67 1.71 5.70 2.98
N VAL A 68 0.73 5.46 3.85
CA VAL A 68 -0.57 6.15 3.81
C VAL A 68 -0.39 7.65 4.05
N GLU A 69 0.32 8.01 5.12
CA GLU A 69 0.62 9.40 5.46
C GLU A 69 1.35 10.13 4.33
N GLU A 70 2.36 9.49 3.73
CA GLU A 70 3.12 10.05 2.62
C GLU A 70 2.24 10.27 1.38
N THR A 71 1.40 9.28 1.06
CA THR A 71 0.53 9.33 -0.12
C THR A 71 -0.50 10.44 0.02
N ASN A 72 -1.11 10.58 1.19
CA ASN A 72 -2.07 11.63 1.46
C ASN A 72 -1.41 13.00 1.47
N ARG A 73 -0.25 13.14 2.13
CA ARG A 73 0.52 14.38 2.13
C ARG A 73 0.93 14.80 0.71
N PHE A 74 1.36 13.86 -0.12
CA PHE A 74 1.69 14.13 -1.51
C PHE A 74 0.47 14.61 -2.31
N ALA A 75 -0.70 14.01 -2.08
CA ALA A 75 -1.94 14.42 -2.74
C ALA A 75 -2.35 15.84 -2.32
N GLU A 76 -2.29 16.16 -1.02
CA GLU A 76 -2.53 17.50 -0.50
C GLU A 76 -1.59 18.53 -1.11
N GLN A 77 -0.29 18.25 -1.16
CA GLN A 77 0.70 19.14 -1.79
C GLN A 77 0.44 19.34 -3.29
N THR A 78 -0.05 18.29 -3.96
CA THR A 78 -0.36 18.34 -5.40
C THR A 78 -1.62 19.15 -5.69
N LEU A 79 -2.62 19.11 -4.79
CA LEU A 79 -3.90 19.80 -4.91
C LEU A 79 -3.89 21.21 -4.30
N GLY A 80 -3.03 21.47 -3.30
CA GLY A 80 -2.96 22.67 -2.44
C GLY A 80 -2.50 23.97 -3.12
N GLY A 81 -2.81 24.13 -4.40
CA GLY A 81 -2.48 25.32 -5.19
C GLY A 81 -2.78 25.19 -6.68
N LYS A 82 -3.44 24.10 -7.12
CA LYS A 82 -3.74 23.84 -8.52
C LYS A 82 -5.16 23.34 -8.66
N GLU A 83 -5.90 23.89 -9.61
CA GLU A 83 -7.14 23.26 -10.05
C GLU A 83 -6.80 22.11 -11.01
N PRO A 84 -7.16 20.86 -10.67
CA PRO A 84 -6.96 19.74 -11.59
C PRO A 84 -7.83 19.92 -12.84
N SER A 85 -7.31 19.47 -13.99
CA SER A 85 -8.05 19.44 -15.26
C SER A 85 -9.45 18.81 -15.08
N PRO A 86 -10.48 19.25 -15.82
CA PRO A 86 -11.86 18.76 -15.66
C PRO A 86 -12.01 17.23 -15.71
N HIS A 87 -11.14 16.55 -16.45
CA HIS A 87 -11.16 15.09 -16.62
C HIS A 87 -10.14 14.35 -15.74
N SER A 88 -9.41 15.07 -14.90
CA SER A 88 -8.39 14.49 -14.03
C SER A 88 -9.00 13.72 -12.87
N LYS A 89 -8.48 12.52 -12.60
CA LYS A 89 -8.85 11.72 -11.44
C LYS A 89 -8.51 12.40 -10.11
N PHE A 90 -7.54 13.31 -10.11
CA PHE A 90 -7.20 14.12 -8.94
C PHE A 90 -8.37 14.97 -8.42
N ARG A 91 -9.37 15.29 -9.25
CA ARG A 91 -10.57 16.04 -8.82
C ARG A 91 -11.49 15.24 -7.90
N GLN A 92 -11.38 13.92 -7.92
CA GLN A 92 -12.15 12.99 -7.09
C GLN A 92 -11.25 12.29 -6.05
N TRP A 93 -10.05 12.83 -5.83
CA TRP A 93 -9.13 12.25 -4.87
C TRP A 93 -9.74 12.29 -3.46
N ILE A 94 -9.60 11.17 -2.76
CA ILE A 94 -9.95 11.01 -1.34
C ILE A 94 -8.71 10.49 -0.61
N GLU A 95 -8.64 10.78 0.68
CA GLU A 95 -7.55 10.26 1.52
C GLU A 95 -7.57 8.73 1.52
N VAL A 96 -6.38 8.16 1.34
CA VAL A 96 -6.13 6.72 1.36
C VAL A 96 -6.13 6.24 2.81
N THR A 97 -6.75 5.09 3.04
CA THR A 97 -6.77 4.41 4.33
C THR A 97 -5.75 3.27 4.40
N VAL A 98 -5.41 2.83 5.61
CA VAL A 98 -4.55 1.65 5.83
C VAL A 98 -5.13 0.39 5.17
N GLY A 99 -6.45 0.23 5.19
CA GLY A 99 -7.13 -0.90 4.55
C GLY A 99 -6.96 -0.91 3.03
N GLU A 100 -7.11 0.24 2.38
CA GLU A 100 -6.90 0.39 0.94
C GLU A 100 -5.43 0.18 0.55
N MET A 101 -4.49 0.69 1.35
CA MET A 101 -3.06 0.48 1.11
C MET A 101 -2.69 -1.01 1.22
N ARG A 102 -3.27 -1.73 2.19
CA ARG A 102 -3.11 -3.20 2.29
C ARG A 102 -3.68 -3.92 1.07
N ALA A 103 -4.86 -3.52 0.61
CA ALA A 103 -5.48 -4.10 -0.59
C ALA A 103 -4.64 -3.83 -1.85
N PHE A 104 -4.08 -2.63 -1.97
CA PHE A 104 -3.18 -2.25 -3.06
C PHE A 104 -1.90 -3.09 -3.08
N LEU A 105 -1.26 -3.30 -1.92
CA LEU A 105 -0.10 -4.18 -1.81
C LEU A 105 -0.46 -5.64 -2.13
N GLY A 106 -1.61 -6.12 -1.67
CA GLY A 106 -2.13 -7.45 -2.03
C GLY A 106 -2.32 -7.61 -3.53
N LEU A 107 -2.81 -6.57 -4.21
CA LEU A 107 -2.94 -6.55 -5.67
C LEU A 107 -1.57 -6.61 -6.37
N ILE A 108 -0.56 -5.89 -5.89
CA ILE A 108 0.81 -5.96 -6.43
C ILE A 108 1.37 -7.37 -6.32
N VAL A 109 1.21 -8.00 -5.15
CA VAL A 109 1.63 -9.41 -4.95
C VAL A 109 0.90 -10.32 -5.93
N ALA A 110 -0.41 -10.16 -6.08
CA ALA A 110 -1.18 -10.93 -7.05
C ALA A 110 -0.69 -10.73 -8.49
N MET A 111 -0.36 -9.51 -8.90
CA MET A 111 0.23 -9.23 -10.22
C MET A 111 1.57 -9.94 -10.42
N GLY A 112 2.40 -10.04 -9.37
CA GLY A 112 3.67 -10.78 -9.42
C GLY A 112 3.51 -12.30 -9.45
N LEU A 113 2.43 -12.82 -8.85
CA LEU A 113 2.13 -14.26 -8.83
C LEU A 113 1.44 -14.73 -10.10
N ILE A 114 0.66 -13.87 -10.76
CA ILE A 114 -0.01 -14.20 -12.02
C ILE A 114 1.06 -14.27 -13.11
N VAL A 115 1.56 -15.48 -13.34
CA VAL A 115 2.32 -15.79 -14.55
C VAL A 115 1.34 -15.80 -15.70
N ILE A 116 1.38 -14.75 -16.51
CA ILE A 116 0.72 -14.68 -17.80
C ILE A 116 1.40 -15.74 -18.69
N GLY A 117 0.94 -16.98 -18.60
CA GLY A 117 1.37 -18.08 -19.47
C GLY A 117 1.19 -17.66 -20.92
N ASN A 118 2.22 -17.89 -21.75
CA ASN A 118 2.44 -17.33 -23.07
C ASN A 118 1.15 -16.88 -23.78
N ARG A 119 0.91 -15.57 -23.73
CA ARG A 119 -0.30 -14.93 -24.25
C ARG A 119 0.11 -14.05 -25.41
N GLU A 120 0.20 -14.68 -26.58
CA GLU A 120 0.46 -14.04 -27.87
C GLU A 120 -0.51 -12.87 -28.20
N ASN A 121 -1.55 -12.61 -27.38
CA ASN A 121 -2.60 -11.64 -27.69
C ASN A 121 -3.17 -10.84 -26.49
N ILE A 122 -2.58 -10.87 -25.29
CA ILE A 122 -3.24 -10.27 -24.10
C ILE A 122 -2.58 -8.96 -23.60
N VAL A 123 -1.47 -8.53 -24.22
CA VAL A 123 -0.87 -7.22 -23.93
C VAL A 123 -1.59 -6.05 -24.61
N GLY A 124 -2.52 -6.30 -25.54
CA GLY A 124 -3.21 -5.24 -26.28
C GLY A 124 -4.37 -4.53 -25.55
N CYS A 125 -4.87 -5.04 -24.42
CA CYS A 125 -6.24 -4.70 -24.01
C CYS A 125 -6.48 -4.43 -22.51
N MET A 126 -5.47 -4.10 -21.70
CA MET A 126 -5.82 -3.71 -20.31
C MET A 126 -5.16 -2.47 -19.74
N ILE A 127 -4.19 -1.85 -20.42
CA ILE A 127 -3.65 -0.55 -19.95
C ILE A 127 -3.64 0.53 -21.04
N CYS A 128 -3.57 0.19 -22.33
CA CYS A 128 -3.61 1.18 -23.41
C CYS A 128 -4.22 0.61 -24.70
N THR A 129 -5.47 0.92 -25.06
CA THR A 129 -5.91 1.14 -26.46
C THR A 129 -7.27 1.85 -26.48
N GLY A 130 -7.34 3.01 -25.82
CA GLY A 130 -8.33 4.02 -26.15
C GLY A 130 -7.83 4.94 -27.27
N TYR A 131 -7.40 4.41 -28.42
CA TYR A 131 -7.11 5.17 -29.65
C TYR A 131 -6.93 4.17 -30.80
N HIS A 132 -8.04 3.75 -31.42
CA HIS A 132 -8.00 3.21 -32.79
C HIS A 132 -8.66 4.23 -33.71
N SER A 133 -8.00 5.39 -33.83
CA SER A 133 -8.27 6.32 -34.92
C SER A 133 -7.51 5.80 -36.14
N SER A 134 -8.29 5.43 -37.15
CA SER A 134 -7.97 5.34 -38.58
C SER A 134 -6.54 5.71 -38.96
N LEU A 135 -5.79 4.79 -39.59
CA LEU A 135 -4.80 5.10 -40.62
C LEU A 135 -4.59 3.82 -41.44
N SER A 136 -5.48 3.61 -42.41
CA SER A 136 -5.23 2.77 -43.57
C SER A 136 -4.18 3.45 -44.44
N TRP A 137 -2.95 2.95 -44.45
CA TRP A 137 -2.01 3.24 -45.54
C TRP A 137 -1.18 1.99 -45.87
N GLN A 138 -1.45 1.49 -47.07
CA GLN A 138 -0.49 1.05 -48.08
C GLN A 138 0.62 0.08 -47.65
N THR A 139 0.52 -1.14 -48.17
CA THR A 139 1.65 -1.75 -48.88
C THR A 139 1.20 -2.12 -50.28
N GLU A 140 1.53 -1.24 -51.22
CA GLU A 140 1.60 -1.50 -52.66
C GLU A 140 2.64 -2.59 -52.96
N THR A 141 2.28 -3.46 -53.90
CA THR A 141 3.11 -4.08 -54.97
C THR A 141 4.53 -4.56 -54.63
N TYR A 142 4.76 -5.87 -54.73
CA TYR A 142 5.32 -6.53 -55.93
C TYR A 142 5.04 -8.04 -55.88
#